data_AF-A0A2W7Q0E4-F1
#
_entry.id   AF-A0A2W7Q0E4-F1
#
_cell.length_a   1.000
_cell.length_b   1.000
_cell.length_c   1.000
_cell.angle_alpha   90.00
_cell.angle_beta   90.00
_cell.angle_gamma   90.00
#
_symmetry.space_group_name_H-M   'P 1'
#
loop_
_entity.id
_entity.type
_entity.pdbx_description
1 polymer ?
#
loop_
_entity_poly.entity_id
_entity_poly.type
_entity_poly.pdbx_seq_one_letter_code
_entity_poly.pdbx_strand_id
1 'polypeptide(L)'
;MSDSSPSRSPGNNIPGTTPFASYKGFDLYPLVYRNRPEQAWPRTRPDNSFQASIVICREGYRPGEDHARVFPLGQSRWENIGSARRGALQFGEDIINGLVAGESVASL
;
A
#
# COMPACT_ATOMS: atom_id res chain seq x y z
N MET A 1 -10.33 -27.05 32.04
CA MET A 1 -9.17 -26.22 31.69
C MET A 1 -8.86 -26.53 30.24
N SER A 2 -9.61 -25.90 29.32
CA SER A 2 -9.23 -24.66 28.62
C SER A 2 -8.33 -24.95 27.44
N ASP A 3 -8.93 -25.01 26.24
CA ASP A 3 -8.26 -24.50 25.05
C ASP A 3 -9.32 -23.98 24.07
N SER A 4 -9.83 -22.79 24.37
CA SER A 4 -10.65 -22.03 23.44
C SER A 4 -9.71 -21.31 22.49
N SER A 5 -9.22 -22.02 21.48
CA SER A 5 -8.63 -21.40 20.30
C SER A 5 -9.69 -20.50 19.66
N PRO A 6 -9.45 -19.19 19.46
CA PRO A 6 -10.39 -18.35 18.76
C PRO A 6 -10.49 -18.85 17.32
N SER A 7 -11.68 -19.36 16.98
CA SER A 7 -12.05 -19.75 15.64
C SER A 7 -11.76 -18.58 14.71
N ARG A 8 -10.75 -18.74 13.86
CA ARG A 8 -10.42 -17.80 12.79
C ARG A 8 -11.64 -17.80 11.87
N SER A 9 -12.55 -16.85 12.08
CA SER A 9 -13.77 -16.71 11.28
C SER A 9 -13.37 -16.78 9.81
N PRO A 10 -14.03 -17.58 8.97
CA PRO A 10 -13.75 -17.60 7.54
C PRO A 10 -14.00 -16.18 7.04
N GLY A 11 -12.92 -15.45 6.76
CA GLY A 11 -12.98 -14.11 6.25
C GLY A 11 -13.89 -14.11 5.02
N ASN A 12 -14.76 -13.12 4.94
CA ASN A 12 -15.57 -12.82 3.76
C ASN A 12 -14.63 -12.57 2.56
N ASN A 13 -14.13 -13.64 1.95
CA ASN A 13 -13.27 -13.60 0.78
C ASN A 13 -14.16 -13.37 -0.44
N ILE A 14 -14.55 -12.12 -0.63
CA ILE A 14 -15.17 -11.69 -1.89
C ILE A 14 -14.03 -11.55 -2.92
N PRO A 15 -14.10 -12.22 -4.09
CA PRO A 15 -13.08 -12.13 -5.12
C PRO A 15 -12.91 -10.70 -5.62
N GLY A 16 -11.68 -10.18 -5.60
CA GLY A 16 -11.32 -8.92 -6.27
C GLY A 16 -10.46 -7.92 -5.48
N THR A 17 -10.19 -8.14 -4.19
CA THR A 17 -9.34 -7.21 -3.40
C THR A 17 -8.57 -7.94 -2.31
N THR A 18 -7.87 -9.02 -2.68
CA THR A 18 -6.95 -9.71 -1.75
C THR A 18 -5.75 -8.82 -1.47
N PRO A 19 -5.36 -8.62 -0.20
CA PRO A 19 -4.16 -7.88 0.14
C PRO A 19 -2.93 -8.54 -0.47
N PHE A 20 -1.93 -7.74 -0.80
CA PHE A 20 -0.65 -8.29 -1.22
C PHE A 20 0.11 -8.86 -0.03
N ALA A 21 -0.04 -8.24 1.14
CA ALA A 21 0.52 -8.70 2.41
C ALA A 21 -0.36 -8.18 3.57
N SER A 22 -0.26 -8.84 4.72
CA SER A 22 -0.84 -8.35 5.98
C SER A 22 0.29 -8.15 6.99
N TYR A 23 0.24 -7.05 7.74
CA TYR A 23 1.27 -6.63 8.69
C TYR A 23 0.65 -5.97 9.92
N LYS A 24 0.86 -6.54 11.11
CA LYS A 24 0.42 -6.00 12.41
C LYS A 24 -1.05 -5.55 12.47
N GLY A 25 -1.96 -6.33 11.91
CA GLY A 25 -3.40 -6.02 11.90
C GLY A 25 -3.83 -5.06 10.77
N PHE A 26 -2.96 -4.84 9.79
CA PHE A 26 -3.26 -4.07 8.58
C PHE A 26 -3.03 -4.89 7.31
N ASP A 27 -3.86 -4.64 6.32
CA ASP A 27 -3.77 -5.17 4.96
C ASP A 27 -3.12 -4.14 4.02
N LEU A 28 -2.14 -4.60 3.22
CA LEU A 28 -1.28 -3.77 2.38
C LEU A 28 -1.57 -4.00 0.89
N TYR A 29 -1.86 -2.91 0.16
CA TYR A 29 -2.19 -2.95 -1.27
C TYR A 29 -1.29 -1.99 -2.06
N PRO A 30 -0.18 -2.48 -2.66
CA PRO A 30 0.72 -1.64 -3.42
C PRO A 30 0.07 -1.20 -4.74
N LEU A 31 0.08 0.11 -5.00
CA LEU A 31 -0.36 0.72 -6.23
C LEU A 31 0.88 1.17 -7.01
N VAL A 32 1.17 0.51 -8.14
CA VAL A 32 2.31 0.87 -9.00
C VAL A 32 1.80 1.41 -10.33
N TYR A 33 2.28 2.58 -10.72
CA TYR A 33 1.84 3.25 -11.94
C TYR A 33 3.03 3.82 -12.70
N ARG A 34 2.94 3.80 -14.03
CA ARG A 34 3.99 4.35 -14.90
C ARG A 34 4.02 5.87 -14.76
N ASN A 35 5.20 6.43 -14.56
CA ASN A 35 5.39 7.87 -14.57
C ASN A 35 5.02 8.40 -15.97
N ARG A 36 4.10 9.35 -16.02
CA ARG A 36 3.82 10.11 -17.22
C ARG A 36 4.08 11.56 -16.87
N PRO A 37 5.25 12.13 -17.23
CA PRO A 37 5.47 13.55 -16.98
C PRO A 37 4.35 14.34 -17.67
N GLU A 38 3.84 15.38 -17.00
CA GLU A 38 3.02 16.38 -17.67
C GLU A 38 3.78 16.83 -18.92
N GLN A 39 3.07 16.86 -20.04
CA GLN A 39 3.67 17.06 -21.35
C GLN A 39 4.15 18.51 -21.48
N ALA A 40 5.34 18.81 -20.95
CA ALA A 40 6.01 20.08 -21.15
C ALA A 40 6.63 20.12 -22.55
N TRP A 41 6.37 21.20 -23.29
CA TRP A 41 7.08 21.52 -24.52
C TRP A 41 8.35 22.32 -24.17
N PRO A 42 9.52 22.01 -24.75
CA PRO A 42 9.81 20.96 -25.74
C PRO A 42 9.81 19.55 -25.13
N ARG A 43 9.39 18.58 -25.96
CA ARG A 43 9.15 17.19 -25.56
C ARG A 43 10.44 16.55 -24.99
N THR A 44 10.51 16.42 -23.66
CA THR A 44 11.57 15.66 -22.98
C THR A 44 11.36 14.17 -23.26
N ARG A 45 12.44 13.38 -23.29
CA ARG A 45 12.35 11.91 -23.46
C ARG A 45 11.32 11.34 -22.47
N PRO A 46 10.44 10.42 -22.91
CA PRO A 46 9.49 9.79 -22.00
C PRO A 46 10.25 9.12 -20.86
N ASP A 47 10.01 9.56 -19.64
CA ASP A 47 10.48 8.85 -18.46
C ASP A 47 9.71 7.52 -18.39
N ASN A 48 10.43 6.41 -18.47
CA ASN A 48 9.85 5.07 -18.39
C ASN A 48 9.83 4.53 -16.96
N SER A 49 10.11 5.37 -15.97
CA SER A 49 10.05 4.99 -14.57
C SER A 49 8.63 4.73 -14.09
N PHE A 50 8.54 4.10 -12.94
CA PHE A 50 7.33 3.85 -12.19
C PHE A 50 7.35 4.69 -10.93
N GLN A 51 6.18 5.12 -10.51
CA GLN A 51 5.92 5.65 -9.18
C GLN A 51 5.08 4.63 -8.41
N ALA A 52 4.97 4.81 -7.10
CA ALA A 52 4.19 3.92 -6.27
C ALA A 52 3.43 4.68 -5.18
N SER A 53 2.37 4.04 -4.69
CA SER A 53 1.66 4.38 -3.46
C SER A 53 1.31 3.08 -2.75
N ILE A 54 0.97 3.15 -1.46
CA ILE A 54 0.48 2.01 -0.70
C ILE A 54 -0.88 2.36 -0.10
N VAL A 55 -1.88 1.50 -0.30
CA VAL A 55 -3.10 1.56 0.52
C VAL A 55 -2.87 0.69 1.73
N ILE A 56 -3.11 1.26 2.91
CA ILE A 56 -3.12 0.53 4.18
C ILE A 56 -4.56 0.49 4.65
N CYS A 57 -5.08 -0.71 4.91
CA CYS A 57 -6.42 -0.96 5.41
C CYS A 57 -6.35 -1.69 6.74
N ARG A 58 -7.31 -1.52 7.65
CA ARG A 58 -7.43 -2.44 8.81
C ARG A 58 -7.70 -3.86 8.31
N GLU A 59 -7.00 -4.86 8.87
CA GLU A 59 -7.11 -6.25 8.44
C GLU A 59 -8.56 -6.75 8.53
N GLY A 60 -9.03 -7.42 7.46
CA GLY A 60 -10.39 -7.94 7.36
C GLY A 60 -11.44 -6.91 6.93
N TYR A 61 -11.06 -5.65 6.73
CA TYR A 61 -11.95 -4.61 6.20
C TYR A 61 -11.73 -4.33 4.70
N ARG A 62 -12.81 -3.84 4.08
CA ARG A 62 -12.88 -3.12 2.80
C ARG A 62 -11.84 -1.98 2.67
N PRO A 63 -10.91 -1.93 1.69
CA PRO A 63 -10.36 -0.65 1.28
C PRO A 63 -11.50 0.29 0.87
N GLY A 64 -11.69 1.37 1.63
CA GLY A 64 -12.79 2.34 1.55
C GLY A 64 -12.53 3.47 2.54
N GLU A 65 -13.40 4.49 2.58
CA GLU A 65 -13.07 5.78 3.20
C GLU A 65 -12.73 5.71 4.70
N ASP A 66 -13.40 4.85 5.47
CA ASP A 66 -13.28 4.85 6.94
C ASP A 66 -12.25 3.86 7.50
N HIS A 67 -11.71 2.95 6.68
CA HIS A 67 -10.82 1.88 7.15
C HIS A 67 -9.52 1.79 6.38
N ALA A 68 -9.34 2.65 5.37
CA ALA A 68 -8.15 2.67 4.56
C ALA A 68 -7.70 4.08 4.21
N ARG A 69 -6.39 4.24 4.00
CA ARG A 69 -5.79 5.46 3.48
C ARG A 69 -4.73 5.12 2.46
N VAL A 70 -4.61 5.98 1.44
CA VAL A 70 -3.56 5.91 0.44
C VAL A 70 -2.38 6.78 0.89
N PHE A 71 -1.19 6.20 0.88
CA PHE A 71 0.07 6.86 1.21
C PHE A 71 0.96 6.90 -0.03
N PRO A 72 1.15 8.09 -0.66
CA PRO A 72 2.01 8.21 -1.82
C PRO A 72 3.49 8.05 -1.46
N LEU A 73 4.26 7.27 -2.24
CA LEU A 73 5.71 7.17 -2.08
C LEU A 73 6.42 8.34 -2.77
N GLY A 74 6.14 9.56 -2.31
CA GLY A 74 6.84 10.80 -2.68
C GLY A 74 7.30 10.90 -4.15
N GLN A 75 8.54 11.37 -4.35
CA GLN A 75 9.14 11.55 -5.69
C GLN A 75 9.98 10.35 -6.15
N SER A 76 9.91 9.21 -5.46
CA SER A 76 10.71 8.03 -5.79
C SER A 76 10.36 7.48 -7.17
N ARG A 77 11.37 7.39 -8.03
CA ARG A 77 11.26 6.84 -9.39
C ARG A 77 11.92 5.47 -9.45
N TRP A 78 11.19 4.49 -9.96
CA TRP A 78 11.61 3.10 -9.99
C TRP A 78 11.77 2.63 -11.44
N GLU A 79 12.80 1.86 -11.73
CA GLU A 79 13.06 1.36 -13.09
C GLU A 79 12.09 0.26 -13.53
N ASN A 80 11.47 -0.45 -12.57
CA ASN A 80 10.57 -1.55 -12.85
C ASN A 80 9.47 -1.71 -11.79
N ILE A 81 8.42 -2.43 -12.16
CA ILE A 81 7.24 -2.68 -11.31
C ILE A 81 7.62 -3.45 -10.03
N GLY A 82 8.56 -4.40 -10.13
CA GLY A 82 8.94 -5.26 -9.01
C GLY A 82 9.63 -4.48 -7.89
N SER A 83 10.55 -3.58 -8.24
CA SER A 83 11.22 -2.70 -7.26
C SER A 83 10.25 -1.70 -6.67
N ALA A 84 9.41 -1.06 -7.49
CA ALA A 84 8.36 -0.15 -7.02
C ALA A 84 7.43 -0.81 -6.00
N ARG A 85 7.00 -2.05 -6.28
CA ARG A 85 6.14 -2.83 -5.39
C ARG A 85 6.81 -3.13 -4.06
N ARG A 86 8.06 -3.60 -4.07
CA ARG A 86 8.80 -3.88 -2.83
C ARG A 86 9.02 -2.61 -2.01
N GLY A 87 9.35 -1.50 -2.67
CA GLY A 87 9.45 -0.20 -2.02
C GLY A 87 8.14 0.22 -1.35
N ALA A 88 7.01 0.04 -2.03
CA ALA A 88 5.68 0.34 -1.47
C ALA A 88 5.33 -0.49 -0.23
N LEU A 89 5.71 -1.77 -0.22
CA LEU A 89 5.50 -2.64 0.94
C LEU A 89 6.36 -2.21 2.12
N GLN A 90 7.67 -2.00 1.89
CA GLN A 90 8.57 -1.52 2.95
C GLN A 90 8.08 -0.19 3.53
N PHE A 91 7.68 0.75 2.67
CA PHE A 91 7.13 2.03 3.12
C PHE A 91 5.85 1.87 3.95
N GLY A 92 4.96 0.95 3.57
CA GLY A 92 3.77 0.64 4.36
C GLY A 92 4.10 0.11 5.75
N GLU A 93 5.07 -0.82 5.85
CA GLU A 93 5.55 -1.32 7.14
C GLU A 93 6.20 -0.20 7.96
N ASP A 94 6.97 0.68 7.33
CA ASP A 94 7.62 1.82 7.99
C ASP A 94 6.59 2.81 8.57
N ILE A 95 5.49 3.09 7.85
CA ILE A 95 4.38 3.91 8.37
C ILE A 95 3.73 3.23 9.58
N ILE A 96 3.43 1.93 9.49
CA ILE A 96 2.81 1.17 10.60
C ILE A 96 3.72 1.16 11.83
N ASN A 97 5.05 1.13 11.61
CA ASN A 97 6.04 1.19 12.66
C ASN A 97 6.30 2.61 13.20
N GLY A 98 5.68 3.64 12.63
CA GLY A 98 5.88 5.05 13.02
C GLY A 98 7.25 5.61 12.63
N LEU A 99 7.89 5.05 11.59
CA LEU A 99 9.22 5.44 11.12
C LEU A 99 9.18 6.54 10.05
N VAL A 100 8.00 6.86 9.51
CA VAL A 100 7.83 7.89 8.49
C VAL A 100 7.27 9.16 9.13
N ALA A 101 8.07 10.24 9.11
CA ALA A 101 7.66 11.52 9.67
C ALA A 101 6.43 12.08 8.95
N GLY A 102 5.41 12.48 9.71
CA GLY A 102 4.17 13.07 9.19
C GLY A 102 3.13 12.07 8.70
N GLU A 103 3.47 10.79 8.57
CA GLU A 103 2.56 9.73 8.15
C GLU A 103 2.20 8.81 9.33
N SER A 104 0.94 8.39 9.42
CA SER A 104 0.49 7.50 10.48
C SER A 104 -0.82 6.79 10.11
N VAL A 105 -0.98 5.58 10.67
CA VAL A 105 -2.22 4.80 10.65
C VAL A 105 -3.12 5.05 11.86
N ALA A 106 -2.75 5.96 12.78
CA ALA A 106 -3.50 6.16 14.03
C ALA A 106 -4.95 6.65 13.84
N SER A 107 -5.24 7.28 12.70
CA SER A 107 -6.58 7.73 12.33
C SER A 107 -7.35 6.74 11.45
N LEU A 108 -6.75 5.58 11.13
CA LEU A 108 -7.45 4.48 10.46
C LEU A 108 -8.24 3.69 11.48
#